data_AF-A0A9X6QSR9-F1
#
_entry.id   AF-A0A9X6QSR9-F1
#
_cell.length_a   1.000
_cell.length_b   1.000
_cell.length_c   1.000
_cell.angle_alpha   90.00
_cell.angle_beta   90.00
_cell.angle_gamma   90.00
#
_symmetry.space_group_name_H-M   'P 1'
#
loop_
_entity.id
_entity.type
_entity.pdbx_description
1 polymer ?
#
loop_
_entity_poly.entity_id
_entity_poly.type
_entity_poly.pdbx_seq_one_letter_code
_entity_poly.pdbx_strand_id
1 'polypeptide(L)'
;MSGGSHNYLCFKDEHDLFEYGRIDDLEEMASRLIDLGYEDAAKEVLHMKYTIQQSLVRVGVMKVRLDGVMKAVEWYDSGDSGIEVVEKAIKKYRGETE
;
A
#
# COMPACT_ATOMS: atom_id res chain seq x y z
N MET A 1 13.82 25.42 0.50
CA MET A 1 13.02 25.36 -0.75
C MET A 1 11.56 25.37 -0.34
N SER A 2 10.77 26.35 -0.78
CA SER A 2 9.33 26.39 -0.47
C SER A 2 8.63 25.30 -1.28
N GLY A 3 8.04 24.30 -0.61
CA GLY A 3 7.45 23.10 -1.21
C GLY A 3 6.19 23.31 -2.07
N GLY A 4 5.94 24.52 -2.58
CA GLY A 4 4.68 24.85 -3.27
C GLY A 4 3.45 24.67 -2.38
N SER A 5 2.27 25.08 -2.86
CA SER A 5 1.01 24.69 -2.22
C SER A 5 0.73 23.23 -2.56
N HIS A 6 0.42 22.39 -1.56
CA HIS A 6 0.11 20.96 -1.71
C HIS A 6 1.22 20.13 -2.36
N ASN A 7 2.49 20.43 -2.08
CA ASN A 7 3.65 19.59 -2.43
C ASN A 7 3.77 19.18 -3.92
N TYR A 8 3.20 19.97 -4.82
CA TYR A 8 3.19 19.72 -6.26
C TYR A 8 2.60 18.35 -6.64
N LEU A 9 1.47 17.97 -6.03
CA LEU A 9 0.74 16.74 -6.35
C LEU A 9 0.54 16.49 -7.86
N CYS A 10 0.38 17.54 -8.66
CA CYS A 10 0.22 17.43 -10.12
C CYS A 10 1.44 16.90 -10.88
N PHE A 11 2.63 16.91 -10.27
CA PHE A 11 3.87 16.34 -10.84
C PHE A 11 4.26 15.01 -10.19
N LYS A 12 3.44 14.49 -9.27
CA LYS A 12 3.65 13.20 -8.61
C LYS A 12 3.11 12.08 -9.47
N ASP A 13 3.88 11.00 -9.57
CA ASP A 13 3.41 9.78 -10.20
C ASP A 13 2.57 8.95 -9.22
N GLU A 14 1.98 7.88 -9.71
CA GLU A 14 1.16 6.99 -8.90
C GLU A 14 1.94 6.36 -7.73
N HIS A 15 3.25 6.14 -7.85
CA HIS A 15 4.06 5.52 -6.79
C HIS A 15 4.30 6.51 -5.64
N ASP A 16 4.60 7.76 -5.97
CA ASP A 16 4.73 8.85 -5.00
C ASP A 16 3.47 8.96 -4.12
N LEU A 17 2.26 8.76 -4.69
CA LEU A 17 1.00 8.91 -3.97
C LEU A 17 0.79 7.86 -2.86
N PHE A 18 1.49 6.73 -2.89
CA PHE A 18 1.43 5.71 -1.83
C PHE A 18 2.30 6.06 -0.61
N GLU A 19 3.12 7.13 -0.68
CA GLU A 19 3.90 7.59 0.46
C GLU A 19 3.01 8.20 1.55
N TYR A 20 3.24 7.82 2.81
CA TYR A 20 2.38 8.20 3.94
C TYR A 20 2.14 9.73 4.05
N GLY A 21 3.16 10.56 3.79
CA GLY A 21 3.02 12.01 3.83
C GLY A 21 2.25 12.62 2.63
N ARG A 22 2.12 11.89 1.51
CA ARG A 22 1.40 12.36 0.31
C ARG A 22 -0.09 12.11 0.39
N ILE A 23 -0.51 11.13 1.19
CA ILE A 23 -1.93 10.84 1.44
C ILE A 23 -2.60 12.03 2.15
N ASP A 24 -1.88 12.71 3.04
CA ASP A 24 -2.36 13.90 3.73
C ASP A 24 -2.46 15.11 2.77
N ASP A 25 -1.51 15.24 1.83
CA ASP A 25 -1.55 16.28 0.78
C ASP A 25 -2.85 16.18 -0.06
N LEU A 26 -3.35 14.96 -0.32
CA LEU A 26 -4.61 14.73 -1.02
C LEU A 26 -5.82 15.25 -0.23
N GLU A 27 -5.82 15.08 1.10
CA GLU A 27 -6.88 15.61 1.96
C GLU A 27 -6.89 17.13 2.01
N GLU A 28 -5.71 17.76 2.08
CA GLU A 28 -5.58 19.21 2.00
C GLU A 28 -6.07 19.75 0.65
N MET A 29 -5.72 19.08 -0.45
CA MET A 29 -6.18 19.45 -1.79
C MET A 29 -7.70 19.34 -1.92
N ALA A 30 -8.30 18.25 -1.43
CA ALA A 30 -9.75 18.07 -1.43
C ALA A 30 -10.45 19.17 -0.60
N SER A 31 -9.91 19.48 0.58
CA SER A 31 -10.42 20.57 1.42
C SER A 31 -10.36 21.91 0.69
N ARG A 32 -9.25 22.18 -0.02
CA ARG A 32 -9.12 23.40 -0.82
C ARG A 32 -10.12 23.45 -1.97
N LEU A 33 -10.40 22.34 -2.64
CA LEU A 33 -11.40 22.26 -3.70
C LEU A 33 -12.82 22.51 -3.17
N ILE A 34 -13.14 22.02 -1.97
CA ILE A 34 -14.41 22.30 -1.28
C ILE A 34 -14.55 23.80 -0.99
N ASP A 35 -13.52 24.43 -0.42
CA ASP A 35 -13.52 25.87 -0.13
C ASP A 35 -13.74 26.74 -1.38
N LEU A 36 -13.31 26.24 -2.54
CA LEU A 36 -13.48 26.88 -3.84
C LEU A 36 -14.82 26.57 -4.53
N GLY A 37 -15.63 25.68 -3.95
CA GLY A 37 -16.95 25.29 -4.49
C GLY A 37 -16.92 24.16 -5.52
N TYR A 38 -15.79 23.46 -5.68
CA TYR A 38 -15.60 22.36 -6.64
C TYR A 38 -15.74 20.99 -5.94
N GLU A 39 -16.95 20.69 -5.48
CA GLU A 39 -17.22 19.46 -4.73
C GLU A 39 -17.00 18.16 -5.54
N ASP A 40 -17.22 18.21 -6.85
CA ASP A 40 -17.04 17.08 -7.75
C ASP A 40 -15.57 16.66 -7.81
N ALA A 41 -14.67 17.63 -8.04
CA ALA A 41 -13.23 17.40 -8.04
C ALA A 41 -12.73 16.98 -6.64
N ALA A 42 -13.26 17.60 -5.57
CA ALA A 42 -12.89 17.21 -4.20
C ALA A 42 -13.26 15.76 -3.89
N LYS A 43 -14.44 15.29 -4.32
CA LYS A 43 -14.87 13.90 -4.16
C LYS A 43 -13.94 12.94 -4.88
N GLU A 44 -13.48 13.28 -6.07
CA GLU A 44 -12.53 12.46 -6.82
C GLU A 44 -11.17 12.36 -6.11
N VAL A 45 -10.65 13.47 -5.59
CA VAL A 45 -9.38 13.48 -4.82
C VAL A 45 -9.51 12.65 -3.54
N LEU A 46 -10.63 12.76 -2.81
CA LEU A 46 -10.89 11.91 -1.64
C LEU A 46 -11.01 10.43 -2.02
N HIS A 47 -11.67 10.12 -3.13
CA HIS A 47 -11.78 8.75 -3.63
C HIS A 47 -10.41 8.15 -3.91
N MET A 48 -9.51 8.93 -4.50
CA MET A 48 -8.10 8.56 -4.69
C MET A 48 -7.40 8.25 -3.35
N LYS A 49 -7.49 9.16 -2.38
CA LYS A 49 -6.95 8.97 -1.02
C LYS A 49 -7.43 7.65 -0.39
N TYR A 50 -8.73 7.42 -0.37
CA TYR A 50 -9.31 6.23 0.26
C TYR A 50 -8.94 4.95 -0.49
N THR A 51 -8.85 5.01 -1.81
CA THR A 51 -8.41 3.87 -2.64
C THR A 51 -6.99 3.45 -2.29
N ILE A 52 -6.08 4.42 -2.13
CA ILE A 52 -4.70 4.18 -1.72
C ILE A 52 -4.65 3.57 -0.32
N GLN A 53 -5.30 4.21 0.66
CA GLN A 53 -5.32 3.74 2.06
C GLN A 53 -5.88 2.31 2.17
N GLN A 54 -7.00 2.03 1.50
CA GLN A 54 -7.59 0.71 1.50
C GLN A 54 -6.66 -0.33 0.84
N SER A 55 -5.96 0.05 -0.24
CA SER A 55 -4.99 -0.82 -0.90
C SER A 55 -3.81 -1.15 0.01
N LEU A 56 -3.24 -0.17 0.71
CA LEU A 56 -2.16 -0.37 1.66
C LEU A 56 -2.56 -1.33 2.79
N VAL A 57 -3.76 -1.17 3.36
CA VAL A 57 -4.28 -2.08 4.39
C VAL A 57 -4.43 -3.51 3.84
N ARG A 58 -5.04 -3.68 2.66
CA ARG A 58 -5.21 -4.99 2.03
C ARG A 58 -3.87 -5.68 1.78
N VAL A 59 -2.92 -4.96 1.21
CA VAL A 59 -1.56 -5.48 0.96
C VAL A 59 -0.87 -5.84 2.26
N GLY A 60 -0.99 -5.03 3.31
CA GLY A 60 -0.46 -5.33 4.64
C GLY A 60 -0.99 -6.65 5.21
N VAL A 61 -2.30 -6.88 5.15
CA VAL A 61 -2.92 -8.15 5.57
C VAL A 61 -2.43 -9.33 4.73
N MET A 62 -2.36 -9.17 3.41
CA MET A 62 -1.84 -10.20 2.50
C MET A 62 -0.39 -10.54 2.81
N LYS A 63 0.45 -9.52 3.06
CA LYS A 63 1.85 -9.69 3.43
C LYS A 63 1.98 -10.49 4.71
N VAL A 64 1.28 -10.11 5.78
CA VAL A 64 1.31 -10.84 7.06
C VAL A 64 0.92 -12.30 6.87
N ARG A 65 -0.12 -12.58 6.07
CA ARG A 65 -0.57 -13.94 5.80
C ARG A 65 0.45 -14.77 5.01
N LEU A 66 1.18 -14.13 4.09
CA LEU A 66 2.15 -14.78 3.20
C LEU A 66 3.60 -14.73 3.71
N ASP A 67 3.89 -14.00 4.78
CA ASP A 67 5.24 -13.72 5.26
C ASP A 67 6.07 -15.00 5.48
N GLY A 68 5.47 -16.01 6.10
CA GLY A 68 6.13 -17.30 6.31
C GLY A 68 6.39 -18.08 5.03
N VAL A 69 5.52 -17.94 4.02
CA VAL A 69 5.70 -18.58 2.71
C VAL A 69 6.80 -17.89 1.93
N MET A 70 6.77 -16.55 1.86
CA MET A 70 7.80 -15.75 1.17
C MET A 70 9.18 -16.04 1.74
N LYS A 71 9.33 -16.01 3.07
CA LYS A 71 10.57 -16.35 3.76
C LYS A 71 11.05 -17.77 3.47
N ALA A 72 10.15 -18.75 3.45
CA ALA A 72 10.53 -20.14 3.17
C ALA A 72 11.08 -20.31 1.76
N VAL A 73 10.48 -19.63 0.77
CA VAL A 73 10.97 -19.61 -0.62
C VAL A 73 12.33 -18.92 -0.71
N GLU A 74 12.50 -17.75 -0.10
CA GLU A 74 13.77 -17.02 -0.09
C GLU A 74 14.91 -17.87 0.48
N TRP A 75 14.65 -18.60 1.57
CA TRP A 75 15.64 -19.48 2.21
C TRP A 75 15.96 -20.74 1.38
N TYR A 76 14.97 -21.26 0.65
CA TYR A 76 15.21 -22.37 -0.25
C TYR A 76 16.08 -21.93 -1.43
N ASP A 77 15.75 -20.78 -2.05
CA ASP A 77 16.49 -20.24 -3.19
C ASP A 77 17.92 -19.81 -2.82
N SER A 78 18.16 -19.37 -1.58
CA SER A 78 19.50 -19.06 -1.07
C SER A 78 20.32 -20.30 -0.65
N GLY A 79 19.69 -21.49 -0.58
CA GLY A 79 20.30 -22.71 -0.06
C GLY A 79 20.41 -22.78 1.47
N ASP A 80 19.74 -21.86 2.18
CA ASP A 80 19.67 -21.86 3.66
C ASP A 80 18.71 -22.93 4.21
N SER A 81 17.80 -23.45 3.37
CA SER A 81 16.84 -24.50 3.73
C SER A 81 16.56 -25.48 2.59
N GLY A 82 15.98 -26.64 2.92
CA GLY A 82 15.46 -27.59 1.95
C GLY A 82 14.00 -27.33 1.57
N ILE A 83 13.56 -27.97 0.48
CA ILE A 83 12.22 -27.83 -0.11
C ILE A 83 11.09 -28.16 0.89
N GLU A 84 11.35 -29.04 1.86
CA GLU A 84 10.43 -29.42 2.92
C GLU A 84 9.98 -28.23 3.79
N VAL A 85 10.82 -27.19 3.92
CA VAL A 85 10.47 -25.95 4.65
C VAL A 85 9.41 -25.16 3.88
N VAL A 86 9.49 -25.10 2.55
CA VAL A 86 8.49 -24.48 1.68
C VAL A 86 7.16 -25.24 1.77
N GLU A 87 7.20 -26.56 1.65
CA GLU A 87 6.01 -27.41 1.74
C GLU A 87 5.28 -27.23 3.07
N LYS A 88 6.02 -27.21 4.19
CA LYS A 88 5.47 -26.95 5.52
C LYS A 88 4.86 -25.56 5.64
N ALA A 89 5.52 -24.53 5.08
CA ALA A 89 4.99 -23.17 5.09
C ALA A 89 3.68 -23.06 4.29
N ILE A 90 3.58 -23.75 3.14
CA ILE A 90 2.35 -23.80 2.33
C ILE A 90 1.21 -24.51 3.08
N LYS A 91 1.47 -25.67 3.69
CA LYS A 91 0.47 -26.38 4.51
C LYS A 91 -0.08 -25.47 5.61
N LYS A 92 0.82 -24.80 6.36
CA LYS A 92 0.44 -23.84 7.39
C LYS A 92 -0.39 -22.68 6.82
N TYR A 93 0.01 -22.10 5.70
CA TYR A 93 -0.73 -21.01 5.04
C TYR A 93 -2.15 -21.42 4.62
N ARG A 94 -2.31 -22.66 4.14
CA ARG A 94 -3.61 -23.21 3.73
C ARG A 94 -4.49 -23.65 4.91
N GLY A 95 -3.96 -23.64 6.13
CA GLY A 95 -4.65 -24.20 7.29
C GLY A 95 -4.69 -25.73 7.29
N GLU A 96 -3.82 -26.37 6.51
CA GLU A 96 -3.60 -27.82 6.54
C GLU A 96 -2.72 -28.12 7.76
N THR A 97 -3.34 -28.29 8.94
CA THR A 97 -2.65 -28.78 10.13
C THR A 97 -2.28 -30.26 9.97
N GLU A 98 -1.08 -30.64 10.43
CA GLU A 98 -0.73 -32.02 10.79
C GLU A 98 -1.58 -32.52 11.97
#